data_AF-A0A961F9F9-F1
#
_entry.id   AF-A0A961F9F9-F1
#
_cell.length_a   1.000
_cell.length_b   1.000
_cell.length_c   1.000
_cell.angle_alpha   90.00
_cell.angle_beta   90.00
_cell.angle_gamma   90.00
#
_symmetry.space_group_name_H-M   'P 1'
#
loop_
_entity.id
_entity.type
_entity.pdbx_description
1 polymer ?
#
loop_
_entity_poly.entity_id
_entity_poly.type
_entity_poly.pdbx_seq_one_letter_code
_entity_poly.pdbx_strand_id
1 'polypeptide(L)'
;MLEVFCSPEGTLALEGAPENAVERRLAAEWGRGSGSALLLLAGEFLQAQELSPSWRWLREWARLFYTRLCQTRDPALTTISPADLIGHINAAPPFPGVEHVTEATLQQLWEAVAKAVAESSADHPDALAGWLRDANPAWHLVGRVTFHLAENKTDSQRPFAFLATYTERLAESGKPQHLPLMRALQAYAGQKDQAALQSLLEPVRAAAERSALIRDWLQSRRLFQPIALAPPEAWRFLQDTGAVQESGVIV
;
A
#
# COMPACT_ATOMS: atom_id res chain seq x y z
N MET A 1 26.94 -10.27 12.44
CA MET A 1 25.57 -9.87 12.07
C MET A 1 25.50 -9.79 10.56
N LEU A 2 24.43 -10.30 9.95
CA LEU A 2 24.24 -10.24 8.50
C LEU A 2 23.80 -8.83 8.09
N GLU A 3 24.58 -8.16 7.25
CA GLU A 3 24.28 -6.79 6.77
C GLU A 3 24.24 -6.71 5.25
N VAL A 4 23.55 -5.67 4.75
CA VAL A 4 23.57 -5.31 3.34
C VAL A 4 24.83 -4.48 3.07
N PHE A 5 25.52 -4.76 1.98
CA PHE A 5 26.57 -3.90 1.41
C PHE A 5 26.25 -3.56 -0.04
N CYS A 6 26.82 -2.46 -0.53
CA CYS A 6 26.76 -2.10 -1.95
C CYS A 6 28.17 -2.13 -2.54
N SER A 7 28.36 -2.83 -3.66
CA SER A 7 29.65 -2.89 -4.36
C SER A 7 29.96 -1.57 -5.08
N PRO A 8 31.22 -1.32 -5.48
CA PRO A 8 31.58 -0.14 -6.30
C PRO A 8 30.82 -0.04 -7.62
N GLU A 9 30.35 -1.17 -8.16
CA GLU A 9 29.50 -1.25 -9.36
C GLU A 9 28.03 -0.93 -9.08
N GLY A 10 27.66 -0.62 -7.84
CA GLY A 10 26.30 -0.28 -7.44
C GLY A 10 25.38 -1.49 -7.27
N THR A 11 25.93 -2.68 -6.99
CA THR A 11 25.15 -3.90 -6.75
C THR A 11 25.01 -4.17 -5.26
N LEU A 12 23.78 -4.37 -4.79
CA LEU A 12 23.52 -4.77 -3.40
C LEU A 12 23.76 -6.27 -3.20
N ALA A 13 24.44 -6.60 -2.11
CA ALA A 13 24.70 -7.97 -1.68
C ALA A 13 24.75 -8.06 -0.15
N LEU A 14 25.00 -9.26 0.37
CA LEU A 14 25.06 -9.52 1.81
C LEU A 14 26.49 -9.78 2.27
N GLU A 15 26.84 -9.23 3.42
CA GLU A 15 28.12 -9.46 4.10
C GLU A 15 27.87 -9.96 5.53
N GLY A 16 28.80 -10.77 6.04
CA GLY A 16 28.72 -11.36 7.37
C GLY A 16 27.98 -12.70 7.40
N ALA A 17 27.73 -13.19 8.61
CA ALA A 17 27.05 -14.45 8.86
C ALA A 17 25.74 -14.23 9.63
N PRO A 18 24.67 -15.00 9.32
CA PRO A 18 23.38 -14.86 9.98
C PRO A 18 23.42 -15.38 11.43
N GLU A 19 23.07 -14.52 12.38
CA GLU A 19 23.15 -14.81 13.82
C GLU A 19 21.83 -15.35 14.38
N ASN A 20 20.70 -14.92 13.83
CA ASN A 20 19.35 -15.30 14.29
C ASN A 20 18.51 -15.96 13.19
N ALA A 21 17.30 -16.41 13.54
CA ALA A 21 16.41 -17.11 12.61
C ALA A 21 15.91 -16.20 11.47
N VAL A 22 15.68 -14.91 11.77
CA VAL A 22 15.26 -13.89 10.78
C VAL A 22 16.36 -13.70 9.74
N GLU A 23 17.60 -13.51 10.15
CA GLU A 23 18.76 -13.36 9.26
C GLU A 23 19.00 -14.63 8.43
N ARG A 24 18.87 -15.83 9.02
CA ARG A 24 18.98 -17.08 8.25
C ARG A 24 17.92 -17.19 7.16
N ARG A 25 16.68 -16.78 7.48
CA ARG A 25 15.57 -16.75 6.52
C ARG A 25 15.81 -15.72 5.42
N LEU A 26 16.25 -14.51 5.77
CA LEU A 26 16.60 -13.45 4.82
C LEU A 26 17.75 -13.84 3.90
N ALA A 27 18.82 -14.45 4.43
CA ALA A 27 19.94 -14.94 3.63
C ALA A 27 19.51 -16.03 2.63
N ALA A 28 18.65 -16.97 3.06
CA ALA A 28 18.13 -18.02 2.20
C ALA A 28 17.28 -17.45 1.06
N GLU A 29 16.38 -16.51 1.34
CA GLU A 29 15.58 -15.85 0.30
C GLU A 29 16.43 -14.96 -0.61
N TRP A 30 17.42 -14.26 -0.06
CA TRP A 30 18.36 -13.46 -0.87
C TRP A 30 19.14 -14.34 -1.85
N GLY A 31 19.49 -15.57 -1.46
CA GLY A 31 20.12 -16.56 -2.33
C GLY A 31 19.26 -16.97 -3.55
N ARG A 32 17.93 -16.78 -3.48
CA ARG A 32 17.00 -16.96 -4.61
C ARG A 32 16.87 -15.69 -5.45
N GLY A 33 17.27 -14.55 -4.90
CA GLY A 33 17.25 -13.22 -5.53
C GLY A 33 16.87 -12.14 -4.52
N SER A 34 17.39 -10.93 -4.69
CA SER A 34 17.08 -9.77 -3.84
C SER A 34 15.58 -9.48 -3.76
N GLY A 35 14.87 -9.65 -4.88
CA GLY A 35 13.41 -9.55 -4.94
C GLY A 35 12.71 -10.46 -3.93
N SER A 36 13.09 -11.74 -3.83
CA SER A 36 12.48 -12.70 -2.89
C SER A 36 12.63 -12.28 -1.43
N ALA A 37 13.83 -11.79 -1.06
CA ALA A 37 14.07 -11.28 0.29
C ALA A 37 13.23 -10.02 0.59
N LEU A 38 13.05 -9.12 -0.39
CA LEU A 38 12.22 -7.93 -0.24
C LEU A 38 10.73 -8.26 -0.09
N LEU A 39 10.22 -9.29 -0.79
CA LEU A 39 8.86 -9.79 -0.57
C LEU A 39 8.68 -10.24 0.88
N LEU A 40 9.66 -10.95 1.44
CA LEU A 40 9.64 -11.39 2.82
C LEU A 40 9.63 -10.20 3.81
N LEU A 41 10.41 -9.15 3.53
CA LEU A 41 10.48 -7.94 4.37
C LEU A 41 9.15 -7.17 4.42
N ALA A 42 8.44 -7.07 3.30
CA ALA A 42 7.13 -6.41 3.25
C ALA A 42 5.96 -7.36 3.58
N GLY A 43 6.17 -8.68 3.58
CA GLY A 43 5.19 -9.69 3.96
C GLY A 43 5.32 -10.11 5.42
N GLU A 44 5.97 -11.26 5.63
CA GLU A 44 6.15 -11.92 6.94
C GLU A 44 6.87 -11.02 7.95
N PHE A 45 7.90 -10.29 7.53
CA PHE A 45 8.74 -9.46 8.41
C PHE A 45 8.35 -7.98 8.43
N LEU A 46 7.13 -7.66 8.00
CA LEU A 46 6.61 -6.29 7.96
C LEU A 46 6.74 -5.55 9.30
N GLN A 47 6.56 -6.28 10.41
CA GLN A 47 6.59 -5.76 11.78
C GLN A 47 7.80 -6.26 12.59
N ALA A 48 8.76 -6.95 11.97
CA ALA A 48 9.94 -7.47 12.65
C ALA A 48 10.75 -6.32 13.30
N GLN A 49 11.04 -6.44 14.59
CA GLN A 49 11.78 -5.41 15.33
C GLN A 49 13.29 -5.64 15.28
N GLU A 50 13.72 -6.91 15.17
CA GLU A 50 15.11 -7.35 15.16
C GLU A 50 15.73 -7.27 13.76
N LEU A 51 15.70 -6.07 13.16
CA LEU A 51 16.34 -5.80 11.88
C LEU A 51 17.44 -4.74 12.04
N SER A 52 18.61 -5.01 11.46
CA SER A 52 19.67 -4.00 11.35
C SER A 52 19.17 -2.78 10.58
N PRO A 53 19.84 -1.60 10.70
CA PRO A 53 19.43 -0.41 9.98
C PRO A 53 19.32 -0.62 8.46
N SER A 54 20.27 -1.33 7.84
CA SER A 54 20.27 -1.59 6.39
C SER A 54 19.11 -2.50 5.96
N TRP A 55 18.74 -3.50 6.76
CA TRP A 55 17.55 -4.31 6.52
C TRP A 55 16.25 -3.53 6.70
N ARG A 56 16.18 -2.61 7.67
CA ARG A 56 15.03 -1.71 7.83
C ARG A 56 14.87 -0.77 6.64
N TRP A 57 15.98 -0.25 6.12
CA TRP A 57 15.99 0.58 4.91
C TRP A 57 15.44 -0.21 3.71
N LEU A 58 15.92 -1.43 3.46
CA LEU A 58 15.35 -2.29 2.41
C LEU A 58 13.88 -2.64 2.63
N ARG A 59 13.45 -2.81 3.89
CA ARG A 59 12.03 -3.03 4.19
C ARG A 59 11.18 -1.83 3.78
N GLU A 60 11.63 -0.61 4.01
CA GLU A 60 10.89 0.57 3.55
C GLU A 60 10.82 0.66 2.01
N TRP A 61 11.86 0.20 1.31
CA TRP A 61 11.80 0.04 -0.15
C TRP A 61 10.71 -0.95 -0.58
N ALA A 62 10.69 -2.13 0.03
CA ALA A 62 9.69 -3.15 -0.26
C ALA A 62 8.27 -2.68 0.10
N ARG A 63 8.09 -1.93 1.20
CA ARG A 63 6.81 -1.35 1.61
C ARG A 63 6.32 -0.31 0.60
N LEU A 64 7.21 0.50 0.03
CA LEU A 64 6.88 1.42 -1.04
C LEU A 64 6.40 0.65 -2.28
N PHE A 65 7.10 -0.42 -2.66
CA PHE A 65 6.68 -1.30 -3.76
C PHE A 65 5.29 -1.87 -3.53
N TYR A 66 5.04 -2.51 -2.38
CA TYR A 66 3.74 -3.09 -2.05
C TYR A 66 2.63 -2.05 -2.02
N THR A 67 2.93 -0.84 -1.53
CA THR A 67 1.98 0.28 -1.55
C THR A 67 1.58 0.61 -2.98
N ARG A 68 2.54 0.79 -3.89
CA ARG A 68 2.25 1.07 -5.31
C ARG A 68 1.55 -0.09 -6.00
N LEU A 69 1.97 -1.33 -5.72
CA LEU A 69 1.33 -2.55 -6.23
C LEU A 69 -0.15 -2.65 -5.82
N CYS A 70 -0.49 -2.31 -4.57
CA CYS A 70 -1.89 -2.30 -4.12
C CYS A 70 -2.73 -1.21 -4.82
N GLN A 71 -2.09 -0.11 -5.22
CA GLN A 71 -2.75 1.01 -5.92
C GLN A 71 -2.97 0.71 -7.41
N THR A 72 -1.99 0.09 -8.08
CA THR A 72 -2.04 -0.23 -9.52
C THR A 72 -2.72 -1.57 -9.80
N ARG A 73 -2.63 -2.52 -8.85
CA ARG A 73 -3.07 -3.92 -8.98
C ARG A 73 -2.44 -4.68 -10.15
N ASP A 74 -1.29 -4.21 -10.61
CA ASP A 74 -0.54 -4.82 -11.70
C ASP A 74 0.96 -4.57 -11.48
N PRO A 75 1.78 -5.62 -11.28
CA PRO A 75 3.23 -5.48 -11.15
C PRO A 75 3.87 -4.77 -12.34
N ALA A 76 3.36 -4.95 -13.57
CA ALA A 76 3.90 -4.34 -14.78
C ALA A 76 3.63 -2.83 -14.87
N LEU A 77 2.57 -2.34 -14.22
CA LEU A 77 2.22 -0.92 -14.14
C LEU A 77 2.76 -0.24 -12.87
N THR A 78 3.42 -1.00 -11.99
CA THR A 78 3.93 -0.51 -10.72
C THR A 78 5.24 0.24 -10.94
N THR A 79 5.14 1.57 -11.05
CA THR A 79 6.28 2.46 -11.26
C THR A 79 6.68 3.18 -9.98
N ILE A 80 7.92 3.68 -9.96
CA ILE A 80 8.44 4.53 -8.91
C ILE A 80 8.69 5.95 -9.43
N SER A 81 8.39 6.95 -8.61
CA SER A 81 8.66 8.34 -8.97
C SER A 81 10.13 8.70 -8.72
N PRO A 82 10.72 9.61 -9.51
CA PRO A 82 12.08 10.09 -9.25
C PRO A 82 12.25 10.70 -7.84
N ALA A 83 11.20 11.36 -7.33
CA ALA A 83 11.21 11.95 -5.99
C ALA A 83 11.28 10.89 -4.88
N ASP A 84 10.51 9.81 -5.01
CA ASP A 84 10.54 8.69 -4.06
C ASP A 84 11.90 7.99 -4.08
N LEU A 85 12.47 7.84 -5.27
CA LEU A 85 13.77 7.21 -5.46
C LEU A 85 14.89 8.03 -4.78
N ILE A 86 14.97 9.34 -5.06
CA ILE A 86 15.93 10.24 -4.43
C ILE A 86 15.72 10.30 -2.91
N GLY A 87 14.46 10.35 -2.47
CA GLY A 87 14.10 10.32 -1.06
C GLY A 87 14.63 9.07 -0.35
N HIS A 88 14.56 7.91 -1.01
CA HIS A 88 15.04 6.66 -0.46
C HIS A 88 16.57 6.57 -0.39
N ILE A 89 17.28 7.07 -1.40
CA ILE A 89 18.76 7.19 -1.36
C ILE A 89 19.19 8.06 -0.19
N ASN A 90 18.57 9.23 -0.02
CA ASN A 90 18.89 10.16 1.06
C ASN A 90 18.57 9.62 2.46
N ALA A 91 17.66 8.64 2.56
CA ALA A 91 17.30 7.98 3.81
C ALA A 91 18.19 6.77 4.13
N ALA A 92 19.17 6.45 3.29
CA ALA A 92 20.06 5.30 3.51
C ALA A 92 20.86 5.47 4.81
N PRO A 93 20.82 4.48 5.73
CA PRO A 93 21.66 4.50 6.91
C PRO A 93 23.12 4.19 6.52
N PRO A 94 24.09 4.46 7.40
CA PRO A 94 25.47 3.99 7.18
C PRO A 94 25.52 2.46 7.08
N PHE A 95 26.09 1.95 5.98
CA PHE A 95 26.47 0.56 5.79
C PHE A 95 27.62 0.49 4.75
N PRO A 96 28.35 -0.63 4.65
CA PRO A 96 29.49 -0.73 3.74
C PRO A 96 29.12 -0.44 2.27
N GLY A 97 29.77 0.57 1.68
CA GLY A 97 29.58 0.97 0.29
C GLY A 97 28.29 1.77 0.00
N VAL A 98 27.60 2.30 1.02
CA VAL A 98 26.37 3.11 0.83
C VAL A 98 26.55 4.27 -0.16
N GLU A 99 27.74 4.83 -0.27
CA GLU A 99 28.11 5.87 -1.24
C GLU A 99 27.99 5.45 -2.71
N HIS A 100 27.93 4.14 -2.98
CA HIS A 100 27.75 3.55 -4.30
C HIS A 100 26.27 3.27 -4.62
N VAL A 101 25.34 3.52 -3.69
CA VAL A 101 23.91 3.40 -3.97
C VAL A 101 23.49 4.53 -4.92
N THR A 102 23.01 4.15 -6.09
CA THR A 102 22.57 5.09 -7.13
C THR A 102 21.11 4.87 -7.48
N GLU A 103 20.58 5.74 -8.34
CA GLU A 103 19.25 5.55 -8.92
C GLU A 103 19.13 4.22 -9.66
N ALA A 104 20.18 3.83 -10.38
CA ALA A 104 20.22 2.55 -11.11
C ALA A 104 20.17 1.35 -10.15
N THR A 105 20.87 1.41 -9.01
CA THR A 105 20.84 0.37 -7.97
C THR A 105 19.42 0.11 -7.48
N LEU A 106 18.70 1.18 -7.14
CA LEU A 106 17.33 1.08 -6.66
C LEU A 106 16.34 0.67 -7.75
N GLN A 107 16.51 1.15 -8.98
CA GLN A 107 15.70 0.75 -10.12
C GLN A 107 15.80 -0.76 -10.41
N GLN A 108 17.02 -1.30 -10.40
CA GLN A 108 17.24 -2.75 -10.52
C GLN A 108 16.57 -3.53 -9.38
N LEU A 109 16.62 -2.99 -8.17
CA LEU A 109 15.97 -3.60 -7.02
C LEU A 109 14.44 -3.60 -7.17
N TRP A 110 13.86 -2.50 -7.68
CA TRP A 110 12.43 -2.38 -7.97
C TRP A 110 11.98 -3.42 -9.01
N GLU A 111 12.75 -3.58 -10.09
CA GLU A 111 12.50 -4.57 -11.13
C GLU A 111 12.63 -6.01 -10.61
N ALA A 112 13.60 -6.27 -9.73
CA ALA A 112 13.76 -7.56 -9.07
C ALA A 112 12.53 -7.91 -8.20
N VAL A 113 11.96 -6.93 -7.49
CA VAL A 113 10.71 -7.13 -6.72
C VAL A 113 9.54 -7.38 -7.67
N ALA A 114 9.37 -6.57 -8.73
CA ALA A 114 8.29 -6.76 -9.69
C ALA A 114 8.31 -8.15 -10.33
N LYS A 115 9.49 -8.62 -10.72
CA LYS A 115 9.69 -9.98 -11.24
C LYS A 115 9.32 -11.04 -10.20
N ALA A 116 9.80 -10.91 -8.96
CA ALA A 116 9.50 -11.87 -7.91
C ALA A 116 7.99 -11.92 -7.57
N VAL A 117 7.29 -10.78 -7.62
CA VAL A 117 5.81 -10.74 -7.48
C VAL A 117 5.14 -11.46 -8.63
N ALA A 118 5.53 -11.16 -9.87
CA ALA A 118 4.94 -11.79 -11.05
C ALA A 118 5.08 -13.32 -11.00
N GLU A 119 6.27 -13.82 -10.64
CA GLU A 119 6.53 -15.24 -10.47
C GLU A 119 5.70 -15.84 -9.31
N SER A 120 5.68 -15.19 -8.14
CA SER A 120 4.98 -15.72 -6.96
C SER A 120 3.45 -15.68 -7.07
N SER A 121 2.90 -14.73 -7.83
CA SER A 121 1.46 -14.56 -8.00
C SER A 121 0.88 -15.36 -9.17
N ALA A 122 1.70 -15.73 -10.16
CA ALA A 122 1.27 -16.53 -11.30
C ALA A 122 0.76 -17.93 -10.90
N ASP A 123 1.41 -18.55 -9.91
CA ASP A 123 1.06 -19.89 -9.43
C ASP A 123 -0.02 -19.88 -8.34
N HIS A 124 -0.51 -18.70 -7.94
CA HIS A 124 -1.49 -18.56 -6.86
C HIS A 124 -2.93 -18.73 -7.38
N PRO A 125 -3.79 -19.56 -6.74
CA PRO A 125 -5.16 -19.80 -7.21
C PRO A 125 -6.02 -18.54 -7.39
N ASP A 126 -5.86 -17.59 -6.46
CA ASP A 126 -6.54 -16.29 -6.48
C ASP A 126 -5.66 -15.15 -7.06
N ALA A 127 -4.66 -15.51 -7.87
CA ALA A 127 -3.70 -14.61 -8.51
C ALA A 127 -3.05 -13.61 -7.51
N LEU A 128 -2.80 -12.38 -7.96
CA LEU A 128 -2.17 -11.31 -7.16
C LEU A 128 -2.92 -11.03 -5.85
N ALA A 129 -4.26 -11.05 -5.88
CA ALA A 129 -5.09 -10.70 -4.72
C ALA A 129 -5.00 -11.76 -3.61
N GLY A 130 -4.93 -13.03 -3.98
CA GLY A 130 -4.66 -14.12 -3.03
C GLY A 130 -3.25 -14.05 -2.48
N TRP A 131 -2.26 -13.93 -3.37
CA TRP A 131 -0.86 -13.87 -2.97
C TRP A 131 -0.58 -12.71 -1.99
N LEU A 132 -1.13 -11.51 -2.22
CA LEU A 132 -0.99 -10.38 -1.31
C LEU A 132 -1.57 -10.68 0.09
N ARG A 133 -2.68 -11.41 0.14
CA ARG A 133 -3.35 -11.79 1.40
C ARG A 133 -2.52 -12.77 2.20
N ASP A 134 -1.91 -13.74 1.54
CA ASP A 134 -1.03 -14.74 2.14
C ASP A 134 0.29 -14.11 2.59
N ALA A 135 0.84 -13.17 1.80
CA ALA A 135 2.08 -12.46 2.13
C ALA A 135 1.93 -11.62 3.39
N ASN A 136 0.89 -10.77 3.47
CA ASN A 136 0.46 -10.15 4.72
C ASN A 136 -0.96 -9.60 4.55
N PRO A 137 -1.94 -10.05 5.35
CA PRO A 137 -3.31 -9.59 5.23
C PRO A 137 -3.43 -8.06 5.29
N ALA A 138 -2.60 -7.33 6.04
CA ALA A 138 -2.72 -5.88 6.17
C ALA A 138 -2.73 -5.13 4.82
N TRP A 139 -2.06 -5.66 3.79
CA TRP A 139 -2.02 -5.04 2.46
C TRP A 139 -3.37 -4.98 1.75
N HIS A 140 -4.33 -5.86 2.08
CA HIS A 140 -5.64 -5.89 1.42
C HIS A 140 -6.44 -4.59 1.58
N LEU A 141 -6.10 -3.76 2.58
CA LEU A 141 -6.76 -2.49 2.85
C LEU A 141 -6.13 -1.33 2.07
N VAL A 142 -4.86 -1.44 1.69
CA VAL A 142 -4.12 -0.38 0.99
C VAL A 142 -4.68 -0.21 -0.42
N GLY A 143 -4.78 1.05 -0.87
CA GLY A 143 -5.34 1.36 -2.17
C GLY A 143 -6.86 1.30 -2.22
N ARG A 144 -7.56 1.11 -1.10
CA ARG A 144 -9.02 0.99 -1.05
C ARG A 144 -9.71 2.21 -0.44
N VAL A 145 -10.91 2.48 -0.95
CA VAL A 145 -11.85 3.45 -0.38
C VAL A 145 -12.65 2.78 0.73
N THR A 146 -12.79 3.45 1.86
CA THR A 146 -13.64 3.05 2.99
C THR A 146 -14.69 4.11 3.27
N PHE A 147 -15.94 3.71 3.36
CA PHE A 147 -17.09 4.51 3.76
C PHE A 147 -17.42 4.23 5.21
N HIS A 148 -17.09 5.18 6.07
CA HIS A 148 -17.37 5.08 7.50
C HIS A 148 -18.75 5.62 7.80
N LEU A 149 -19.49 4.93 8.67
CA LEU A 149 -20.69 5.45 9.33
C LEU A 149 -20.50 5.31 10.84
N ALA A 150 -20.61 6.42 11.56
CA ALA A 150 -20.47 6.45 13.02
C ALA A 150 -21.59 7.25 13.68
N GLU A 151 -21.91 6.95 14.93
CA GLU A 151 -22.83 7.79 15.71
C GLU A 151 -22.17 9.12 16.08
N ASN A 152 -22.94 10.20 15.91
CA ASN A 152 -22.64 11.53 16.39
C ASN A 152 -23.62 11.91 17.52
N LYS A 153 -23.17 11.79 18.77
CA LYS A 153 -23.98 12.11 19.95
C LYS A 153 -24.23 13.61 20.16
N THR A 154 -23.62 14.47 19.34
CA THR A 154 -23.70 15.93 19.50
C THR A 154 -24.83 16.59 18.69
N ASP A 155 -25.37 15.92 17.68
CA ASP A 155 -26.49 16.43 16.85
C ASP A 155 -27.65 15.43 16.92
N SER A 156 -28.70 15.77 17.66
CA SER A 156 -29.87 14.89 17.82
C SER A 156 -30.75 14.78 16.57
N GLN A 157 -30.67 15.77 15.66
CA GLN A 157 -31.40 15.75 14.39
C GLN A 157 -30.64 14.94 13.34
N ARG A 158 -29.30 14.92 13.42
CA ARG A 158 -28.42 14.14 12.54
C ARG A 158 -27.41 13.34 13.37
N PRO A 159 -27.86 12.28 14.05
CA PRO A 159 -27.06 11.53 15.00
C PRO A 159 -26.07 10.58 14.34
N PHE A 160 -25.85 10.66 13.03
CA PHE A 160 -24.90 9.85 12.30
C PHE A 160 -23.95 10.73 11.48
N ALA A 161 -22.69 10.31 11.40
CA ALA A 161 -21.66 10.94 10.60
C ALA A 161 -21.14 9.93 9.57
N PHE A 162 -21.13 10.34 8.31
CA PHE A 162 -20.53 9.60 7.21
C PHE A 162 -19.21 10.25 6.78
N LEU A 163 -18.21 9.43 6.47
CA LEU A 163 -16.93 9.89 5.91
C LEU A 163 -16.37 8.87 4.92
N ALA A 164 -16.01 9.34 3.72
CA ALA A 164 -15.21 8.55 2.80
C ALA A 164 -13.71 8.80 3.03
N THR A 165 -12.95 7.72 3.16
CA THR A 165 -11.49 7.74 3.31
C THR A 165 -10.84 6.81 2.30
N TYR A 166 -9.53 6.99 2.09
CA TYR A 166 -8.68 6.15 1.28
C TYR A 166 -7.51 5.67 2.12
N THR A 167 -7.20 4.38 2.07
CA THR A 167 -6.03 3.84 2.74
C THR A 167 -4.80 4.06 1.87
N GLU A 168 -3.98 5.04 2.23
CA GLU A 168 -2.81 5.43 1.44
C GLU A 168 -1.69 4.39 1.54
N ARG A 169 -1.40 3.93 2.76
CA ARG A 169 -0.27 3.05 3.09
C ARG A 169 -0.48 2.37 4.43
N LEU A 170 0.45 1.51 4.83
CA LEU A 170 0.56 1.00 6.19
C LEU A 170 1.51 1.87 7.03
N ALA A 171 1.22 2.01 8.32
CA ALA A 171 2.12 2.55 9.33
C ALA A 171 3.24 1.54 9.65
N GLU A 172 4.29 1.96 10.36
CA GLU A 172 5.34 1.06 10.86
C GLU A 172 4.75 -0.07 11.73
N SER A 173 3.70 0.23 12.50
CA SER A 173 2.93 -0.76 13.28
C SER A 173 2.10 -1.73 12.43
N GLY A 174 2.16 -1.63 11.09
CA GLY A 174 1.36 -2.40 10.15
C GLY A 174 -0.12 -2.00 10.07
N LYS A 175 -0.54 -0.97 10.83
CA LYS A 175 -1.92 -0.47 10.78
C LYS A 175 -2.16 0.38 9.53
N PRO A 176 -3.33 0.26 8.88
CA PRO A 176 -3.75 1.14 7.78
C PRO A 176 -3.69 2.62 8.17
N GLN A 177 -3.15 3.46 7.29
CA GLN A 177 -3.22 4.91 7.39
C GLN A 177 -4.27 5.43 6.42
N HIS A 178 -5.30 6.05 6.98
CA HIS A 178 -6.42 6.60 6.21
C HIS A 178 -6.23 8.10 5.97
N LEU A 179 -6.52 8.52 4.74
CA LEU A 179 -6.67 9.92 4.36
C LEU A 179 -8.13 10.19 3.99
N PRO A 180 -8.69 11.38 4.29
CA PRO A 180 -9.96 11.79 3.70
C PRO A 180 -9.91 11.69 2.18
N LEU A 181 -10.96 11.15 1.55
CA LEU A 181 -10.97 10.85 0.12
C LEU A 181 -10.58 12.07 -0.74
N MET A 182 -11.05 13.26 -0.36
CA MET A 182 -10.70 14.53 -1.02
C MET A 182 -9.19 14.82 -1.02
N ARG A 183 -8.50 14.55 0.10
CA ARG A 183 -7.05 14.76 0.21
C ARG A 183 -6.28 13.79 -0.67
N ALA A 184 -6.72 12.53 -0.74
CA ALA A 184 -6.12 11.55 -1.63
C ALA A 184 -6.25 11.98 -3.11
N LEU A 185 -7.43 12.46 -3.53
CA LEU A 185 -7.63 13.00 -4.88
C LEU A 185 -6.70 14.17 -5.21
N GLN A 186 -6.54 15.10 -4.26
CA GLN A 186 -5.64 16.26 -4.42
C GLN A 186 -4.18 15.82 -4.56
N ALA A 187 -3.74 14.84 -3.78
CA ALA A 187 -2.38 14.31 -3.84
C ALA A 187 -2.08 13.66 -5.21
N TYR A 188 -2.93 12.74 -5.67
CA TYR A 188 -2.72 12.07 -6.97
C TYR A 188 -2.85 13.01 -8.17
N ALA A 189 -3.76 13.99 -8.10
CA ALA A 189 -3.88 15.02 -9.13
C ALA A 189 -2.60 15.89 -9.21
N GLY A 190 -2.02 16.26 -8.06
CA GLY A 190 -0.76 17.01 -8.00
C GLY A 190 0.44 16.25 -8.56
N GLN A 191 0.46 14.94 -8.38
CA GLN A 191 1.52 14.04 -8.90
C GLN A 191 1.33 13.64 -10.37
N LYS A 192 0.21 14.04 -11.01
CA LYS A 192 -0.18 13.62 -12.37
C LYS A 192 -0.28 12.11 -12.56
N ASP A 193 -0.56 11.38 -11.47
CA ASP A 193 -0.69 9.92 -11.47
C ASP A 193 -2.11 9.52 -11.86
N GLN A 194 -2.38 9.54 -13.17
CA GLN A 194 -3.72 9.25 -13.71
C GLN A 194 -4.18 7.82 -13.44
N ALA A 195 -3.25 6.85 -13.44
CA ALA A 195 -3.56 5.46 -13.19
C ALA A 195 -4.04 5.25 -11.74
N ALA A 196 -3.30 5.78 -10.76
CA ALA A 196 -3.71 5.71 -9.35
C ALA A 196 -5.03 6.47 -9.09
N LEU A 197 -5.22 7.63 -9.73
CA LEU A 197 -6.46 8.39 -9.61
C LEU A 197 -7.67 7.62 -10.15
N GLN A 198 -7.51 6.93 -11.29
CA GLN A 198 -8.57 6.11 -11.88
C GLN A 198 -8.90 4.92 -10.98
N SER A 199 -7.89 4.18 -10.52
CA SER A 199 -8.02 3.04 -9.59
C SER A 199 -8.74 3.43 -8.30
N LEU A 200 -8.44 4.62 -7.76
CA LEU A 200 -9.08 5.15 -6.55
C LEU A 200 -10.59 5.42 -6.75
N LEU A 201 -11.00 5.97 -7.89
CA LEU A 201 -12.39 6.37 -8.15
C LEU A 201 -13.26 5.28 -8.78
N GLU A 202 -12.67 4.27 -9.43
CA GLU A 202 -13.39 3.15 -10.02
C GLU A 202 -14.40 2.49 -9.05
N PRO A 203 -14.03 2.07 -7.82
CA PRO A 203 -14.98 1.43 -6.90
C PRO A 203 -16.10 2.38 -6.45
N VAL A 204 -15.80 3.68 -6.34
CA VAL A 204 -16.79 4.71 -5.99
C VAL A 204 -17.81 4.90 -7.12
N ARG A 205 -17.35 4.89 -8.37
CA ARG A 205 -18.23 4.99 -9.55
C ARG A 205 -19.11 3.75 -9.68
N ALA A 206 -18.54 2.55 -9.52
CA ALA A 206 -19.31 1.31 -9.50
C ALA A 206 -20.37 1.30 -8.39
N ALA A 207 -20.04 1.78 -7.19
CA ALA A 207 -21.01 1.93 -6.10
C ALA A 207 -22.13 2.94 -6.44
N ALA A 208 -21.80 4.06 -7.09
CA ALA A 208 -22.78 5.04 -7.57
C ALA A 208 -23.70 4.50 -8.67
N GLU A 209 -23.25 3.53 -9.47
CA GLU A 209 -24.10 2.86 -10.45
C GLU A 209 -25.19 2.03 -9.78
N ARG A 210 -24.88 1.43 -8.63
CA ARG A 210 -25.75 0.50 -7.90
C ARG A 210 -26.54 1.13 -6.74
N SER A 211 -26.10 2.29 -6.24
CA SER A 211 -26.78 3.05 -5.18
C SER A 211 -27.12 4.46 -5.65
N ALA A 212 -28.40 4.77 -5.69
CA ALA A 212 -28.88 6.13 -5.99
C ALA A 212 -28.38 7.15 -4.94
N LEU A 213 -28.26 6.75 -3.67
CA LEU A 213 -27.76 7.62 -2.61
C LEU A 213 -26.28 8.00 -2.84
N ILE A 214 -25.43 7.00 -3.13
CA ILE A 214 -24.01 7.24 -3.42
C ILE A 214 -23.85 8.06 -4.71
N ARG A 215 -24.69 7.82 -5.72
CA ARG A 215 -24.74 8.62 -6.95
C ARG A 215 -25.00 10.09 -6.65
N ASP A 216 -26.02 10.37 -5.85
CA ASP A 216 -26.39 11.73 -5.47
C ASP A 216 -25.25 12.40 -4.69
N TRP A 217 -24.61 11.70 -3.75
CA TRP A 217 -23.47 12.23 -3.00
C TRP A 217 -22.23 12.46 -3.86
N LEU A 218 -21.99 11.61 -4.86
CA LEU A 218 -20.89 11.77 -5.81
C LEU A 218 -21.12 12.99 -6.73
N GLN A 219 -22.32 13.10 -7.33
CA GLN A 219 -22.67 14.20 -8.24
C GLN A 219 -22.70 15.56 -7.53
N SER A 220 -23.24 15.60 -6.31
CA SER A 220 -23.27 16.81 -5.47
C SER A 220 -21.94 17.11 -4.77
N ARG A 221 -20.92 16.26 -4.94
CA ARG A 221 -19.63 16.32 -4.24
C ARG A 221 -19.71 16.19 -2.70
N ARG A 222 -20.87 15.84 -2.14
CA ARG A 222 -21.02 15.57 -0.69
C ARG A 222 -20.13 14.42 -0.22
N LEU A 223 -19.83 13.45 -1.08
CA LEU A 223 -18.96 12.30 -0.76
C LEU A 223 -17.54 12.70 -0.32
N PHE A 224 -17.08 13.90 -0.71
CA PHE A 224 -15.71 14.37 -0.47
C PHE A 224 -15.55 15.16 0.84
N GLN A 225 -16.58 15.19 1.68
CA GLN A 225 -16.57 15.87 2.98
C GLN A 225 -17.35 15.06 4.02
N PRO A 226 -17.13 15.29 5.33
CA PRO A 226 -17.96 14.70 6.37
C PRO A 226 -19.45 15.08 6.16
N ILE A 227 -20.34 14.09 6.26
CA ILE A 227 -21.78 14.30 6.09
C ILE A 227 -22.49 13.94 7.40
N ALA A 228 -23.21 14.90 7.98
CA ALA A 228 -24.16 14.61 9.06
C ALA A 228 -25.46 14.06 8.45
N LEU A 229 -25.90 12.89 8.89
CA LEU A 229 -27.04 12.17 8.34
C LEU A 229 -28.17 12.07 9.37
N ALA A 230 -29.40 12.30 8.92
CA ALA A 230 -30.58 11.93 9.67
C ALA A 230 -30.79 10.40 9.66
N PRO A 231 -31.54 9.82 10.62
CA PRO A 231 -31.76 8.38 10.67
C PRO A 231 -32.27 7.73 9.36
N PRO A 232 -33.20 8.35 8.59
CA PRO A 232 -33.62 7.78 7.31
C PRO A 232 -32.52 7.72 6.25
N GLU A 233 -31.61 8.71 6.20
CA GLU A 233 -30.48 8.72 5.27
C GLU A 233 -29.45 7.64 5.66
N ALA A 234 -29.14 7.52 6.95
CA ALA A 234 -28.24 6.49 7.46
C ALA A 234 -28.80 5.08 7.20
N TRP A 235 -30.09 4.87 7.43
CA TRP A 235 -30.75 3.60 7.14
C TRP A 235 -30.70 3.24 5.65
N ARG A 236 -30.94 4.20 4.76
CA ARG A 236 -30.82 3.99 3.32
C ARG A 236 -29.40 3.60 2.91
N PHE A 237 -28.38 4.23 3.48
CA PHE A 237 -26.99 3.82 3.26
C PHE A 237 -26.73 2.38 3.71
N LEU A 238 -27.23 1.99 4.89
CA LEU A 238 -27.09 0.63 5.41
C LEU A 238 -27.75 -0.42 4.50
N GLN A 239 -28.87 -0.10 3.87
CA GLN A 239 -29.50 -1.00 2.89
C GLN A 239 -28.65 -1.22 1.65
N ASP A 240 -27.88 -0.21 1.22
CA ASP A 240 -27.03 -0.28 0.04
C ASP A 240 -25.66 -0.92 0.33
N THR A 241 -25.35 -1.26 1.58
CA THR A 241 -24.01 -1.70 2.02
C THR A 241 -23.50 -2.91 1.24
N GLY A 242 -24.34 -3.92 0.97
CA GLY A 242 -23.93 -5.09 0.18
C GLY A 242 -23.51 -4.71 -1.25
N ALA A 243 -24.29 -3.86 -1.93
CA ALA A 243 -23.97 -3.39 -3.27
C ALA A 243 -22.71 -2.51 -3.30
N VAL A 244 -22.49 -1.71 -2.26
CA VAL A 244 -21.28 -0.90 -2.08
C VAL A 244 -20.05 -1.78 -1.88
N GLN A 245 -20.15 -2.83 -1.05
CA GLN A 245 -19.06 -3.77 -0.79
C GLN A 245 -18.68 -4.58 -2.03
N GLU A 246 -19.66 -5.07 -2.78
CA GLU A 246 -19.46 -5.75 -4.05
C GLU A 246 -18.81 -4.86 -5.12
N SER A 247 -18.92 -3.53 -4.98
CA SER A 247 -18.25 -2.55 -5.85
C SER A 247 -16.80 -2.30 -5.45
N GLY A 248 -16.27 -2.99 -4.43
CA GLY A 248 -14.88 -2.87 -3.97
C GLY A 248 -14.64 -1.82 -2.90
N VAL A 249 -15.67 -1.11 -2.44
CA VAL A 249 -15.60 -0.15 -1.32
C VAL A 249 -15.73 -0.90 0.01
N ILE A 250 -14.94 -0.52 1.01
CA ILE A 250 -15.09 -1.04 2.38
C ILE A 250 -16.16 -0.22 3.08
N VAL A 251 -17.04 -0.85 3.85
CA VAL A 251 -18.03 -0.19 4.70
C VAL A 251 -17.86 -0.69 6.12
#